data_AF-A0A7G7BIS2-F1
#
_entry.id   AF-A0A7G7BIS2-F1
#
_cell.length_a   1.000
_cell.length_b   1.000
_cell.length_c   1.000
_cell.angle_alpha   90.00
_cell.angle_beta   90.00
_cell.angle_gamma   90.00
#
_symmetry.space_group_name_H-M   'P 1'
#
loop_
_entity.id
_entity.type
_entity.pdbx_description
1 polymer ?
#
loop_
_entity_poly.entity_id
_entity_poly.type
_entity_poly.pdbx_seq_one_letter_code
_entity_poly.pdbx_strand_id
1 'polypeptide(L)'
;MLDVVVNGFWGTREESPQSIAERWCTTLAELERIDAGSFHDWHEAGDGTPSDPLLIPAVPALTEYIERQSTGPDLDVVGYGTSLWAHNRDRAKVSSAVHAGGSSPYVTNSAVLSFRSGVVDETAEVIRRAPEILRVVAQAWDIDFGQVYNRSQYRAVSAHFDLANSAPRCGRAVHLSARRAGIAPDGLPGTYTRTADGGLIIDLTRGGTESPSDETVIEVNRELRSAGALEPLAVPFDRPTW
;
A
#
# COMPACT_ATOMS: atom_id res chain seq x y z
N MET A 1 16.27 13.68 -1.68
CA MET A 1 16.13 12.41 -0.94
C MET A 1 14.72 11.91 -1.19
N LEU A 2 14.59 10.73 -1.78
CA LEU A 2 13.32 10.09 -2.06
C LEU A 2 12.80 9.35 -0.81
N ASP A 3 11.54 9.62 -0.45
CA ASP A 3 10.77 8.89 0.58
C ASP A 3 9.29 8.91 0.18
N VAL A 4 8.91 7.94 -0.66
CA VAL A 4 7.55 7.78 -1.16
C VAL A 4 7.02 6.43 -0.70
N VAL A 5 5.76 6.40 -0.28
CA VAL A 5 5.08 5.20 0.20
C VAL A 5 3.81 4.99 -0.61
N VAL A 6 3.58 3.75 -1.04
CA VAL A 6 2.30 3.24 -1.50
C VAL A 6 1.79 2.30 -0.42
N ASN A 7 0.60 2.53 0.11
CA ASN A 7 0.00 1.59 1.05
C ASN A 7 -1.47 1.36 0.78
N GLY A 8 -1.93 0.20 1.21
CA GLY A 8 -3.33 -0.20 1.19
C GLY A 8 -3.71 -0.86 2.51
N PHE A 9 -4.96 -0.68 2.90
CA PHE A 9 -5.51 -1.16 4.15
C PHE A 9 -6.86 -1.81 3.94
N TRP A 10 -7.16 -2.83 4.74
CA TRP A 10 -8.47 -3.47 4.80
C TRP A 10 -8.77 -3.93 6.23
N GLY A 11 -10.05 -4.21 6.46
CA GLY A 11 -10.53 -4.74 7.74
C GLY A 11 -10.15 -6.20 7.95
N THR A 12 -10.81 -6.82 8.92
CA THR A 12 -10.60 -8.23 9.29
C THR A 12 -10.81 -9.16 8.10
N ARG A 13 -9.83 -10.02 7.88
CA ARG A 13 -9.87 -11.11 6.92
C ARG A 13 -8.88 -12.16 7.40
N GLU A 14 -9.42 -13.27 7.88
CA GLU A 14 -8.61 -14.43 8.27
C GLU A 14 -8.01 -15.07 7.01
N GLU A 15 -6.70 -15.25 7.02
CA GLU A 15 -5.94 -15.77 5.88
C GLU A 15 -4.80 -16.63 6.43
N SER A 16 -4.58 -17.79 5.80
CA SER A 16 -3.42 -18.62 6.11
C SER A 16 -2.13 -17.98 5.58
N PRO A 17 -0.95 -18.33 6.13
CA PRO A 17 0.34 -17.94 5.54
C PRO A 17 0.45 -18.23 4.04
N GLN A 18 -0.10 -19.36 3.58
CA GLN A 18 -0.13 -19.72 2.17
C GLN A 18 -0.97 -18.74 1.33
N SER A 19 -2.17 -18.38 1.80
CA SER A 19 -3.04 -17.41 1.10
C SER A 19 -2.40 -16.02 1.02
N ILE A 20 -1.71 -15.60 2.09
CA ILE A 20 -0.93 -14.36 2.12
C ILE A 20 0.22 -14.44 1.10
N ALA A 21 0.94 -15.57 1.07
CA ALA A 21 2.02 -15.82 0.12
C ALA A 21 1.55 -15.80 -1.35
N GLU A 22 0.37 -16.35 -1.66
CA GLU A 22 -0.23 -16.33 -3.01
C GLU A 22 -0.51 -14.90 -3.48
N ARG A 23 -1.14 -14.08 -2.63
CA ARG A 23 -1.41 -12.66 -2.92
C ARG A 23 -0.13 -11.86 -3.05
N TRP A 24 0.84 -12.11 -2.17
CA TRP A 24 2.11 -11.39 -2.20
C TRP A 24 2.95 -11.78 -3.41
N CYS A 25 3.03 -13.07 -3.76
CA CYS A 25 3.70 -13.55 -4.97
C CYS A 25 3.10 -12.92 -6.23
N THR A 26 1.76 -12.85 -6.30
CA THR A 26 1.05 -12.17 -7.39
C THR A 26 1.40 -10.69 -7.45
N THR A 27 1.41 -10.01 -6.30
CA THR A 27 1.81 -8.60 -6.20
C THR A 27 3.22 -8.40 -6.74
N LEU A 28 4.20 -9.17 -6.28
CA LEU A 28 5.60 -9.02 -6.69
C LEU A 28 5.79 -9.27 -8.18
N ALA A 29 5.11 -10.27 -8.75
CA ALA A 29 5.15 -10.56 -10.18
C ALA A 29 4.57 -9.42 -11.04
N GLU A 30 3.46 -8.81 -10.61
CA GLU A 30 2.89 -7.65 -11.32
C GLU A 30 3.78 -6.40 -11.20
N LEU A 31 4.43 -6.20 -10.05
CA LEU A 31 5.38 -5.10 -9.88
C LEU A 31 6.59 -5.23 -10.80
N GLU A 32 7.15 -6.44 -10.92
CA GLU A 32 8.24 -6.71 -11.87
C GLU A 32 7.83 -6.38 -13.32
N ARG A 33 6.57 -6.59 -13.70
CA ARG A 33 6.06 -6.19 -15.03
C ARG A 33 5.95 -4.68 -15.20
N ILE A 34 5.73 -3.92 -14.13
CA ILE A 34 5.72 -2.45 -14.17
C ILE A 34 7.14 -1.92 -14.35
N ASP A 35 8.09 -2.40 -13.55
CA ASP A 35 9.50 -1.99 -13.64
C ASP A 35 10.44 -3.09 -13.11
N ALA A 36 10.84 -3.99 -14.00
CA ALA A 36 11.80 -5.06 -13.69
C ALA A 36 13.12 -4.50 -13.13
N GLY A 37 13.49 -3.27 -13.49
CA GLY A 37 14.69 -2.61 -12.99
C GLY A 37 14.60 -2.18 -11.53
N SER A 38 13.41 -2.07 -10.93
CA SER A 38 13.23 -1.68 -9.52
C SER A 38 12.74 -2.82 -8.62
N PHE A 39 12.07 -3.82 -9.20
CA PHE A 39 11.38 -4.89 -8.45
C PHE A 39 12.00 -6.28 -8.70
N HIS A 40 13.31 -6.40 -8.48
CA HIS A 40 14.07 -7.65 -8.56
C HIS A 40 14.97 -7.81 -7.32
N ASP A 41 15.72 -8.91 -7.23
CA ASP A 41 16.69 -9.19 -6.17
C ASP A 41 16.12 -8.94 -4.76
N TRP A 42 15.00 -9.61 -4.47
CA TRP A 42 14.34 -9.53 -3.18
C TRP A 42 15.17 -10.23 -2.10
N HIS A 43 15.44 -9.53 -1.01
CA HIS A 43 16.01 -10.05 0.21
C HIS A 43 14.96 -10.08 1.31
N GLU A 44 15.09 -11.04 2.22
CA GLU A 44 14.34 -11.02 3.47
C GLU A 44 14.75 -9.80 4.28
N ALA A 45 13.77 -9.02 4.75
CA ALA A 45 14.04 -7.91 5.64
C ALA A 45 14.22 -8.45 7.06
N GLY A 46 15.42 -8.96 7.36
CA GLY A 46 15.86 -9.29 8.71
C GLY A 46 16.19 -8.03 9.51
N ASP A 47 17.27 -8.05 10.27
CA ASP A 47 17.81 -6.97 11.11
C ASP A 47 18.30 -5.70 10.35
N GLY A 48 17.83 -5.48 9.13
CA GLY A 48 18.21 -4.36 8.26
C GLY A 48 19.44 -4.63 7.38
N THR A 49 20.01 -5.83 7.46
CA THR A 49 21.16 -6.27 6.67
C THR A 49 20.69 -7.13 5.48
N PRO A 50 21.37 -7.09 4.31
CA PRO A 50 21.12 -8.07 3.25
C PRO A 50 21.32 -9.47 3.79
N SER A 51 20.23 -10.24 3.77
CA SER A 51 20.29 -11.67 3.93
C SER A 51 20.60 -12.25 2.56
N ASP A 52 21.78 -12.85 2.44
CA ASP A 52 22.04 -13.81 1.37
C ASP A 52 21.57 -15.19 1.86
N PRO A 53 20.96 -16.02 1.00
CA PRO A 53 20.73 -15.80 -0.43
C PRO A 53 19.52 -14.91 -0.74
N LEU A 54 19.42 -14.45 -1.99
CA LEU A 54 18.21 -13.82 -2.54
C LEU A 54 16.99 -14.73 -2.37
N LEU A 55 15.88 -14.15 -1.95
CA LEU A 55 14.58 -14.80 -1.98
C LEU A 55 14.02 -14.72 -3.41
N ILE A 56 13.85 -15.89 -4.03
CA ILE A 56 13.11 -15.99 -5.30
C ILE A 56 11.61 -16.04 -4.94
N PRO A 57 10.80 -15.04 -5.37
CA PRO A 57 9.38 -15.02 -5.03
C PRO A 57 8.66 -16.24 -5.61
N ALA A 58 8.27 -17.15 -4.73
CA ALA A 58 7.45 -18.31 -5.03
C ALA A 58 6.57 -18.60 -3.82
N VAL A 59 5.35 -19.09 -4.04
CA VAL A 59 4.39 -19.33 -2.96
C VAL A 59 4.97 -20.19 -1.83
N PRO A 60 5.64 -21.34 -2.08
CA PRO A 60 6.22 -22.13 -0.99
C PRO A 60 7.30 -21.38 -0.19
N ALA A 61 8.18 -20.65 -0.87
CA ALA A 61 9.27 -19.90 -0.23
C ALA A 61 8.73 -18.73 0.62
N LEU A 62 7.73 -18.00 0.10
CA LEU A 62 7.07 -16.93 0.84
C LEU A 62 6.25 -17.46 2.02
N THR A 63 5.61 -18.62 1.87
CA THR A 63 4.86 -19.27 2.96
C THR A 63 5.80 -19.61 4.11
N GLU A 64 6.90 -20.32 3.81
CA GLU A 64 7.92 -20.66 4.81
C GLU A 64 8.51 -19.40 5.46
N TYR A 65 8.76 -18.35 4.67
CA TYR A 65 9.26 -17.09 5.19
C TYR A 65 8.28 -16.43 6.18
N ILE A 66 7.00 -16.35 5.82
CA ILE A 66 5.95 -15.78 6.69
C ILE A 66 5.86 -16.55 8.00
N GLU A 67 5.82 -17.88 7.95
CA GLU A 67 5.77 -18.75 9.12
C GLU A 67 7.00 -18.59 10.01
N ARG A 68 8.20 -18.52 9.41
CA ARG A 68 9.46 -18.38 10.14
C ARG A 68 9.59 -17.02 10.85
N GLN A 69 9.09 -15.94 10.24
CA GLN A 69 9.17 -14.59 10.83
C GLN A 69 8.06 -14.32 11.85
N SER A 70 6.92 -14.99 11.72
CA SER A 70 5.76 -14.78 12.58
C SER A 70 5.77 -15.82 13.71
N THR A 71 6.53 -15.57 14.79
CA THR A 71 6.66 -16.48 15.94
C THR A 71 6.03 -15.95 17.23
N GLY A 72 5.20 -14.91 17.14
CA GLY A 72 4.54 -14.29 18.28
C GLY A 72 3.38 -15.13 18.85
N PRO A 73 2.90 -14.81 20.06
CA PRO A 73 1.63 -15.35 20.54
C PRO A 73 0.46 -14.80 19.72
N ASP A 74 -0.67 -15.51 19.73
CA ASP A 74 -1.97 -15.07 19.20
C ASP A 74 -1.95 -14.64 17.71
N LEU A 75 -1.15 -15.29 16.86
CA LEU A 75 -1.06 -14.97 15.42
C LEU A 75 -2.39 -15.14 14.68
N ASP A 76 -3.25 -16.04 15.15
CA ASP A 76 -4.64 -16.18 14.70
C ASP A 76 -5.49 -14.95 15.03
N VAL A 77 -5.10 -14.16 16.03
CA VAL A 77 -5.76 -12.90 16.42
C VAL A 77 -5.10 -11.70 15.76
N VAL A 78 -3.78 -11.55 15.90
CA VAL A 78 -3.07 -10.34 15.44
C VAL A 78 -2.70 -10.40 13.96
N GLY A 79 -2.54 -11.59 13.38
CA GLY A 79 -2.11 -11.80 12.01
C GLY A 79 -0.61 -12.02 11.85
N TYR A 80 -0.19 -12.21 10.61
CA TYR A 80 1.18 -12.46 10.18
C TYR A 80 1.78 -11.19 9.59
N GLY A 81 2.99 -10.83 10.01
CA GLY A 81 3.67 -9.61 9.60
C GLY A 81 5.10 -9.87 9.18
N THR A 82 5.46 -9.47 7.97
CA THR A 82 6.84 -9.60 7.47
C THR A 82 7.13 -8.61 6.33
N SER A 83 8.38 -8.52 5.89
CA SER A 83 8.75 -7.64 4.79
C SER A 83 9.94 -8.15 3.97
N LEU A 84 9.98 -7.73 2.71
CA LEU A 84 11.10 -7.93 1.80
C LEU A 84 11.67 -6.59 1.42
N TRP A 85 12.88 -6.61 0.89
CA TRP A 85 13.46 -5.42 0.30
C TRP A 85 14.33 -5.75 -0.91
N ALA A 86 14.26 -4.92 -1.93
CA ALA A 86 15.09 -4.97 -3.13
C ALA A 86 16.18 -3.89 -3.02
N HIS A 87 17.45 -4.29 -3.14
CA HIS A 87 18.56 -3.34 -3.23
C HIS A 87 18.87 -3.00 -4.69
N ASN A 88 18.81 -1.71 -5.01
CA ASN A 88 19.22 -1.24 -6.33
C ASN A 88 20.30 -0.16 -6.13
N ARG A 89 21.58 -0.46 -6.45
CA ARG A 89 22.71 0.45 -6.18
C ARG A 89 22.54 1.86 -6.77
N ASP A 90 21.84 1.97 -7.89
CA ASP A 90 21.60 3.23 -8.61
C ASP A 90 20.12 3.64 -8.67
N ARG A 91 19.26 3.00 -7.86
CA ARG A 91 17.82 3.31 -7.82
C ARG A 91 17.32 3.43 -6.39
N ALA A 92 16.01 3.53 -6.23
CA ALA A 92 15.40 3.47 -4.91
C ALA A 92 15.58 2.06 -4.30
N LYS A 93 15.92 2.02 -3.01
CA LYS A 93 15.65 0.84 -2.20
C LYS A 93 14.13 0.72 -2.11
N VAL A 94 13.62 -0.45 -2.50
CA VAL A 94 12.20 -0.78 -2.38
C VAL A 94 12.05 -1.71 -1.19
N SER A 95 11.11 -1.44 -0.30
CA SER A 95 10.69 -2.39 0.74
C SER A 95 9.21 -2.70 0.58
N SER A 96 8.86 -3.99 0.53
CA SER A 96 7.49 -4.48 0.50
C SER A 96 7.18 -5.11 1.85
N ALA A 97 6.20 -4.59 2.58
CA ALA A 97 5.78 -5.12 3.87
C ALA A 97 4.31 -5.51 3.82
N VAL A 98 3.97 -6.63 4.48
CA VAL A 98 2.60 -7.13 4.58
C VAL A 98 2.28 -7.42 6.04
N HIS A 99 1.04 -7.14 6.42
CA HIS A 99 0.47 -7.52 7.71
C HIS A 99 -0.98 -7.97 7.48
N ALA A 100 -1.27 -9.26 7.64
CA ALA A 100 -2.54 -9.84 7.20
C ALA A 100 -2.92 -11.10 7.98
N GLY A 101 -4.18 -11.54 7.85
CA GLY A 101 -4.63 -12.87 8.27
C GLY A 101 -5.13 -12.99 9.71
N GLY A 102 -5.11 -11.91 10.50
CA GLY A 102 -5.64 -11.90 11.86
C GLY A 102 -7.17 -11.77 11.92
N SER A 103 -7.76 -12.34 12.97
CA SER A 103 -9.19 -12.23 13.29
C SER A 103 -9.58 -10.98 14.10
N SER A 104 -8.60 -10.24 14.65
CA SER A 104 -8.88 -9.07 15.49
C SER A 104 -9.56 -7.94 14.69
N PRO A 105 -10.70 -7.42 15.17
CA PRO A 105 -11.34 -6.26 14.55
C PRO A 105 -10.67 -4.92 14.93
N TYR A 106 -9.58 -4.97 15.70
CA TYR A 106 -8.82 -3.80 16.14
C TYR A 106 -7.48 -3.65 15.42
N VAL A 107 -7.08 -4.67 14.65
CA VAL A 107 -5.82 -4.67 13.91
C VAL A 107 -6.13 -4.54 12.43
N THR A 108 -5.69 -3.44 11.82
CA THR A 108 -5.89 -3.20 10.39
C THR A 108 -4.88 -4.02 9.60
N ASN A 109 -5.37 -4.77 8.61
CA ASN A 109 -4.51 -5.45 7.67
C ASN A 109 -3.95 -4.45 6.66
N SER A 110 -2.70 -4.66 6.20
CA SER A 110 -2.03 -3.71 5.32
C SER A 110 -1.03 -4.36 4.37
N ALA A 111 -0.85 -3.71 3.23
CA ALA A 111 0.22 -3.98 2.27
C ALA A 111 0.89 -2.64 1.94
N VAL A 112 2.21 -2.58 2.07
CA VAL A 112 3.01 -1.36 1.97
C VAL A 112 4.18 -1.57 1.04
N LEU A 113 4.39 -0.64 0.12
CA LEU A 113 5.63 -0.46 -0.61
C LEU A 113 6.22 0.89 -0.25
N SER A 114 7.51 0.92 0.13
CA SER A 114 8.23 2.15 0.38
C SER A 114 9.46 2.25 -0.52
N PHE A 115 9.69 3.46 -1.02
CA PHE A 115 10.78 3.81 -1.92
C PHE A 115 11.67 4.82 -1.21
N ARG A 116 12.92 4.43 -0.96
CA ARG A 116 13.89 5.28 -0.25
C ARG A 116 15.17 5.42 -1.05
N SER A 117 15.66 6.64 -1.23
CA SER A 117 16.97 6.88 -1.87
C SER A 117 17.61 8.19 -1.45
N GLY A 118 18.94 8.16 -1.31
CA GLY A 118 19.79 9.35 -1.28
C GLY A 118 20.29 9.78 -2.65
N VAL A 119 20.12 8.95 -3.69
CA VAL A 119 20.70 9.13 -5.02
C VAL A 119 19.66 9.62 -6.04
N VAL A 120 18.46 9.02 -6.02
CA VAL A 120 17.33 9.45 -6.87
C VAL A 120 16.31 10.26 -6.07
N ASP A 121 15.48 11.03 -6.78
CA ASP A 121 14.39 11.83 -6.21
C ASP A 121 13.01 11.39 -6.73
N GLU A 122 11.97 12.17 -6.44
CA GLU A 122 10.58 11.86 -6.81
C GLU A 122 10.30 11.92 -8.32
N THR A 123 11.26 12.37 -9.14
CA THR A 123 11.15 12.36 -10.60
C THR A 123 11.50 11.01 -11.24
N ALA A 124 11.94 10.03 -10.43
CA ALA A 124 12.24 8.69 -10.91
C ALA A 124 11.00 8.04 -11.57
N GLU A 125 11.22 7.34 -12.70
CA GLU A 125 10.12 6.74 -13.49
C GLU A 125 9.25 5.79 -12.66
N VAL A 126 9.84 4.99 -11.77
CA VAL A 126 9.09 4.10 -10.87
C VAL A 126 8.10 4.86 -9.97
N ILE A 127 8.42 6.10 -9.58
CA ILE A 127 7.55 6.96 -8.76
C ILE A 127 6.41 7.53 -9.59
N ARG A 128 6.67 7.87 -10.87
CA ARG A 128 5.60 8.25 -11.82
C ARG A 128 4.55 7.14 -11.97
N ARG A 129 4.97 5.88 -11.84
CA ARG A 129 4.09 4.69 -11.90
C ARG A 129 3.43 4.34 -10.56
N ALA A 130 3.61 5.13 -9.50
CA ALA A 130 3.05 4.84 -8.18
C ALA A 130 1.51 4.66 -8.15
N PRO A 131 0.69 5.39 -8.93
CA PRO A 131 -0.75 5.11 -9.01
C PRO A 131 -1.08 3.73 -9.61
N GLU A 132 -0.26 3.24 -10.54
CA GLU A 132 -0.41 1.89 -11.11
C GLU A 132 0.04 0.82 -10.11
N ILE A 133 1.12 1.07 -9.37
CA ILE A 133 1.56 0.21 -8.26
C ILE A 133 0.45 0.13 -7.20
N LEU A 134 -0.19 1.25 -6.87
CA LEU A 134 -1.34 1.28 -5.95
C LEU A 134 -2.52 0.44 -6.50
N ARG A 135 -2.79 0.49 -7.80
CA ARG A 135 -3.79 -0.38 -8.44
C ARG A 135 -3.44 -1.86 -8.30
N VAL A 136 -2.18 -2.25 -8.51
CA VAL A 136 -1.72 -3.63 -8.31
C VAL A 136 -1.96 -4.08 -6.87
N VAL A 137 -1.57 -3.27 -5.89
CA VAL A 137 -1.82 -3.56 -4.47
C VAL A 137 -3.31 -3.68 -4.19
N ALA A 138 -4.11 -2.78 -4.73
CA ALA A 138 -5.56 -2.81 -4.54
C ALA A 138 -6.19 -4.11 -5.03
N GLN A 139 -5.81 -4.55 -6.23
CA GLN A 139 -6.38 -5.75 -6.85
C GLN A 139 -5.85 -7.04 -6.23
N ALA A 140 -4.58 -7.10 -5.87
CA ALA A 140 -3.99 -8.30 -5.29
C ALA A 140 -4.46 -8.56 -3.85
N TRP A 141 -4.83 -7.50 -3.12
CA TRP A 141 -5.18 -7.58 -1.69
C TRP A 141 -6.66 -7.28 -1.39
N ASP A 142 -7.46 -6.87 -2.38
CA ASP A 142 -8.83 -6.40 -2.21
C ASP A 142 -8.95 -5.30 -1.14
N ILE A 143 -8.03 -4.33 -1.19
CA ILE A 143 -7.92 -3.28 -0.16
C ILE A 143 -9.17 -2.40 -0.16
N ASP A 144 -9.56 -1.92 1.03
CA ASP A 144 -10.72 -1.02 1.14
C ASP A 144 -10.34 0.42 0.74
N PHE A 145 -9.16 0.86 1.14
CA PHE A 145 -8.59 2.14 0.73
C PHE A 145 -7.06 2.05 0.68
N GLY A 146 -6.44 2.96 -0.04
CA GLY A 146 -4.99 3.07 -0.09
C GLY A 146 -4.56 4.42 -0.63
N GLN A 147 -3.28 4.73 -0.54
CA GLN A 147 -2.74 6.00 -0.99
C GLN A 147 -1.28 5.90 -1.41
N VAL A 148 -0.87 6.86 -2.23
CA VAL A 148 0.52 7.19 -2.48
C VAL A 148 0.84 8.51 -1.80
N TYR A 149 1.94 8.60 -1.05
CA TYR A 149 2.32 9.85 -0.38
C TYR A 149 3.83 9.98 -0.21
N ASN A 150 4.29 11.20 0.03
CA ASN A 150 5.59 11.44 0.67
C ASN A 150 5.39 11.90 2.12
N ARG A 151 6.50 11.99 2.86
CA ARG A 151 6.49 12.32 4.28
C ARG A 151 5.86 13.68 4.62
N SER A 152 6.02 14.70 3.77
CA SER A 152 5.43 16.03 4.01
C SER A 152 3.90 15.97 3.91
N GLN A 153 3.39 15.41 2.81
CA GLN A 153 1.95 15.26 2.55
C GLN A 153 1.28 14.46 3.67
N TYR A 154 1.88 13.32 4.06
CA TYR A 154 1.34 12.50 5.13
C TYR A 154 1.21 13.29 6.45
N ARG A 155 2.26 14.04 6.82
CA ARG A 155 2.26 14.84 8.04
C ARG A 155 1.27 16.01 7.98
N ALA A 156 1.21 16.71 6.85
CA ALA A 156 0.30 17.83 6.65
C ALA A 156 -1.16 17.40 6.80
N VAL A 157 -1.56 16.32 6.12
CA VAL A 157 -2.92 15.76 6.22
C VAL A 157 -3.19 15.22 7.63
N SER A 158 -2.24 14.50 8.23
CA SER A 158 -2.41 13.95 9.57
C SER A 158 -2.60 15.03 10.63
N ALA A 159 -1.84 16.13 10.54
CA ALA A 159 -1.95 17.26 11.45
C ALA A 159 -3.24 18.06 11.22
N HIS A 160 -3.65 18.26 9.96
CA HIS A 160 -4.85 19.04 9.64
C HIS A 160 -6.14 18.38 10.13
N PHE A 161 -6.23 17.05 10.07
CA PHE A 161 -7.44 16.29 10.40
C PHE A 161 -7.33 15.44 11.69
N ASP A 162 -6.25 15.58 12.45
CA ASP A 162 -5.96 14.81 13.69
C ASP A 162 -6.10 13.28 13.52
N LEU A 163 -5.37 12.73 12.55
CA LEU A 163 -5.58 11.35 12.10
C LEU A 163 -4.59 10.35 12.71
N ALA A 164 -5.12 9.22 13.21
CA ALA A 164 -4.32 8.05 13.57
C ALA A 164 -3.69 7.38 12.33
N ASN A 165 -2.58 6.66 12.48
CA ASN A 165 -1.79 6.16 11.33
C ASN A 165 -2.59 5.32 10.32
N SER A 166 -3.55 4.50 10.77
CA SER A 166 -4.39 3.66 9.91
C SER A 166 -5.61 4.37 9.33
N ALA A 167 -5.83 5.66 9.60
CA ALA A 167 -7.00 6.37 9.08
C ALA A 167 -6.93 6.49 7.54
N PRO A 168 -8.07 6.33 6.82
CA PRO A 168 -8.13 6.58 5.38
C PRO A 168 -7.72 8.00 5.05
N ARG A 169 -6.90 8.16 4.01
CA ARG A 169 -6.34 9.43 3.55
C ARG A 169 -6.13 9.38 2.04
N CYS A 170 -6.10 10.56 1.42
CA CYS A 170 -5.55 10.76 0.09
C CYS A 170 -4.16 11.39 0.22
N GLY A 171 -3.16 10.87 -0.50
CA GLY A 171 -1.89 11.55 -0.71
C GLY A 171 -1.86 12.16 -2.10
N ARG A 172 -0.78 11.92 -2.86
CA ARG A 172 -0.70 12.26 -4.29
C ARG A 172 -1.56 11.36 -5.19
N ALA A 173 -1.94 10.19 -4.69
CA ALA A 173 -2.98 9.36 -5.28
C ALA A 173 -3.73 8.62 -4.18
N VAL A 174 -4.96 8.20 -4.47
CA VAL A 174 -5.82 7.44 -3.55
C VAL A 174 -6.52 6.31 -4.29
N HIS A 175 -6.64 5.17 -3.64
CA HIS A 175 -7.53 4.08 -4.01
C HIS A 175 -8.74 4.07 -3.09
N LEU A 176 -9.92 3.90 -3.68
CA LEU A 176 -11.19 3.74 -2.99
C LEU A 176 -11.84 2.44 -3.49
N SER A 177 -12.21 1.54 -2.59
CA SER A 177 -13.03 0.36 -2.93
C SER A 177 -14.34 0.76 -3.61
N ALA A 178 -15.00 -0.18 -4.29
CA ALA A 178 -16.22 0.12 -5.04
C ALA A 178 -17.28 0.90 -4.25
N ARG A 179 -17.48 0.55 -2.95
CA ARG A 179 -18.41 1.27 -2.06
C ARG A 179 -17.98 2.73 -1.84
N ARG A 180 -16.70 2.97 -1.54
CA ARG A 180 -16.16 4.32 -1.32
C ARG A 180 -16.11 5.13 -2.62
N ALA A 181 -15.80 4.48 -3.72
CA ALA A 181 -15.80 5.08 -5.05
C ALA A 181 -17.20 5.51 -5.49
N GLY A 182 -18.25 4.80 -5.09
CA GLY A 182 -19.64 5.14 -5.40
C GLY A 182 -20.16 6.40 -4.70
N ILE A 183 -19.49 6.85 -3.63
CA ILE A 183 -19.83 8.07 -2.89
C ILE A 183 -18.77 9.17 -3.04
N ALA A 184 -17.68 8.91 -3.76
CA ALA A 184 -16.67 9.92 -4.01
C ALA A 184 -17.24 11.04 -4.90
N PRO A 185 -16.97 12.32 -4.59
CA PRO A 185 -17.44 13.41 -5.42
C PRO A 185 -16.73 13.38 -6.78
N ASP A 186 -17.48 13.69 -7.83
CA ASP A 186 -16.92 13.92 -9.16
C ASP A 186 -16.17 15.26 -9.22
N GLY A 187 -15.26 15.42 -10.19
CA GLY A 187 -14.62 16.70 -10.47
C GLY A 187 -13.48 17.11 -9.54
N LEU A 188 -13.05 16.21 -8.64
CA LEU A 188 -11.76 16.34 -7.95
C LEU A 188 -10.62 16.49 -8.97
N PRO A 189 -9.56 17.25 -8.64
CA PRO A 189 -8.40 17.37 -9.52
C PRO A 189 -7.75 16.00 -9.71
N GLY A 190 -7.26 15.70 -10.93
CA GLY A 190 -6.50 14.48 -11.19
C GLY A 190 -7.02 13.68 -12.37
N THR A 191 -6.43 12.52 -12.58
CA THR A 191 -6.88 11.49 -13.51
C THR A 191 -7.57 10.36 -12.74
N TYR A 192 -8.53 9.71 -13.39
CA TYR A 192 -9.40 8.72 -12.78
C TYR A 192 -9.21 7.37 -13.49
N THR A 193 -8.92 6.32 -12.73
CA THR A 193 -8.80 4.96 -13.27
C THR A 193 -9.68 4.02 -12.47
N ARG A 194 -10.66 3.37 -13.13
CA ARG A 194 -11.47 2.33 -12.49
C ARG A 194 -10.69 1.03 -12.39
N THR A 195 -10.80 0.37 -11.25
CA THR A 195 -10.28 -0.98 -11.07
C THR A 195 -11.31 -2.00 -11.55
N ALA A 196 -10.87 -3.22 -11.85
CA ALA A 196 -11.73 -4.27 -12.41
C ALA A 196 -12.89 -4.68 -11.47
N ASP A 197 -12.70 -4.53 -10.17
CA ASP A 197 -13.67 -4.80 -9.10
C ASP A 197 -14.59 -3.59 -8.79
N GLY A 198 -14.51 -2.52 -9.58
CA GLY A 198 -15.38 -1.34 -9.45
C GLY A 198 -14.86 -0.24 -8.52
N GLY A 199 -13.69 -0.44 -7.91
CA GLY A 199 -12.95 0.60 -7.20
C GLY A 199 -12.45 1.73 -8.12
N LEU A 200 -11.81 2.72 -7.52
CA LEU A 200 -11.35 3.94 -8.18
C LEU A 200 -9.99 4.36 -7.66
N ILE A 201 -9.07 4.61 -8.59
CA ILE A 201 -7.84 5.37 -8.35
C ILE A 201 -8.07 6.82 -8.81
N ILE A 202 -7.79 7.76 -7.93
CA ILE A 202 -7.69 9.19 -8.26
C ILE A 202 -6.21 9.57 -8.14
N ASP A 203 -5.59 9.96 -9.25
CA ASP A 203 -4.19 10.35 -9.33
C ASP A 203 -4.06 11.87 -9.52
N LEU A 204 -3.58 12.54 -8.47
CA LEU A 204 -3.41 13.99 -8.46
C LEU A 204 -2.16 14.45 -9.23
N THR A 205 -1.23 13.55 -9.57
CA THR A 205 -0.06 13.88 -10.41
C THR A 205 -0.41 13.88 -11.90
N ARG A 206 -1.61 13.42 -12.26
CA ARG A 206 -2.12 13.36 -13.64
C ARG A 206 -1.19 12.55 -14.57
N GLY A 207 -0.60 11.47 -14.05
CA GLY A 207 0.36 10.62 -14.75
C GLY A 207 1.78 11.21 -14.87
N GLY A 208 2.03 12.38 -14.28
CA GLY A 208 3.32 13.06 -14.23
C GLY A 208 4.10 12.78 -12.95
N THR A 209 5.28 13.42 -12.85
CA THR A 209 6.17 13.34 -11.68
C THR A 209 6.02 14.54 -10.74
N GLU A 210 5.26 15.56 -11.13
CA GLU A 210 5.02 16.72 -10.29
C GLU A 210 4.11 16.32 -9.13
N SER A 211 4.63 16.47 -7.91
CA SER A 211 3.86 16.20 -6.70
C SER A 211 2.86 17.33 -6.46
N PRO A 212 1.58 17.04 -6.15
CA PRO A 212 0.63 18.06 -5.75
C PRO A 212 1.08 18.75 -4.46
N SER A 213 0.69 20.01 -4.28
CA SER A 213 0.95 20.76 -3.06
C SER A 213 0.21 20.16 -1.86
N ASP A 214 0.72 20.40 -0.65
CA ASP A 214 0.07 19.94 0.57
C ASP A 214 -1.35 20.51 0.70
N GLU A 215 -1.59 21.76 0.28
CA GLU A 215 -2.92 22.38 0.25
C GLU A 215 -3.86 21.63 -0.69
N THR A 216 -3.40 21.28 -1.89
CA THR A 216 -4.21 20.52 -2.86
C THR A 216 -4.63 19.17 -2.28
N VAL A 217 -3.70 18.48 -1.63
CA VAL A 217 -3.97 17.19 -0.97
C VAL A 217 -4.95 17.37 0.20
N ILE A 218 -4.81 18.43 1.00
CA ILE A 218 -5.73 18.73 2.11
C ILE A 218 -7.15 19.01 1.60
N GLU A 219 -7.31 19.81 0.56
CA GLU A 219 -8.62 20.11 -0.04
C GLU A 219 -9.30 18.84 -0.57
N VAL A 220 -8.57 17.99 -1.30
CA VAL A 220 -9.09 16.71 -1.79
C VAL A 220 -9.50 15.80 -0.62
N ASN A 221 -8.71 15.73 0.46
CA ASN A 221 -9.09 14.98 1.65
C ASN A 221 -10.37 15.54 2.28
N ARG A 222 -10.55 16.87 2.31
CA ARG A 222 -11.75 17.50 2.86
C ARG A 222 -12.98 17.08 2.07
N GLU A 223 -12.94 17.18 0.75
CA GLU A 223 -14.06 16.80 -0.12
C GLU A 223 -14.40 15.31 0.01
N LEU A 224 -13.39 14.43 -0.05
CA LEU A 224 -13.59 12.99 0.11
C LEU A 224 -14.12 12.62 1.50
N ARG A 225 -13.72 13.33 2.56
CA ARG A 225 -14.27 13.12 3.91
C ARG A 225 -15.70 13.62 4.03
N SER A 226 -16.00 14.80 3.49
CA SER A 226 -17.36 15.35 3.50
C SER A 226 -18.35 14.42 2.80
N ALA A 227 -17.90 13.71 1.76
CA ALA A 227 -18.70 12.71 1.05
C ALA A 227 -18.73 11.32 1.71
N GLY A 228 -18.00 11.12 2.81
CA GLY A 228 -17.90 9.83 3.51
C GLY A 228 -16.93 8.82 2.88
N ALA A 229 -16.31 9.13 1.75
CA ALA A 229 -15.38 8.24 1.04
C ALA A 229 -14.12 7.89 1.84
N LEU A 230 -13.74 8.73 2.82
CA LEU A 230 -12.61 8.51 3.75
C LEU A 230 -13.05 8.30 5.20
N GLU A 231 -14.29 7.85 5.44
CA GLU A 231 -14.71 7.41 6.77
C GLU A 231 -13.82 6.27 7.26
N PRO A 232 -13.38 6.27 8.53
CA PRO A 232 -12.65 5.16 9.11
C PRO A 232 -13.38 3.82 8.85
N LEU A 233 -12.61 2.75 8.70
CA LEU A 233 -13.18 1.42 8.76
C LEU A 233 -13.97 1.27 10.06
N ALA A 234 -15.23 0.84 9.99
CA ALA A 234 -16.08 0.67 11.17
C ALA A 234 -15.38 -0.27 12.16
N VAL A 235 -15.35 0.08 13.44
CA VAL A 235 -14.81 -0.81 14.48
C VAL A 235 -15.97 -1.31 15.33
N PRO A 236 -16.16 -2.63 15.50
CA PRO A 236 -15.36 -3.71 14.92
C PRO A 236 -15.48 -3.79 13.39
N PHE A 237 -14.42 -4.22 12.69
CA PHE A 237 -14.38 -4.32 11.21
C PHE A 237 -15.42 -5.31 10.68
N ASP A 238 -16.65 -4.85 10.51
CA ASP A 238 -17.77 -5.67 10.05
C ASP A 238 -17.76 -5.69 8.52
N ARG A 239 -17.18 -6.75 7.93
CA ARG A 239 -17.36 -7.04 6.51
C ARG A 239 -18.33 -8.21 6.39
N PRO A 240 -19.38 -8.11 5.56
CA PRO A 240 -20.16 -9.29 5.21
C PRO A 240 -19.25 -10.28 4.49
N THR A 241 -19.18 -11.50 5.00
CA THR A 241 -18.58 -12.64 4.30
C THR A 241 -19.51 -13.02 3.16
N TRP A 242 -19.13 -12.72 1.92
CA TRP A 242 -19.80 -13.26 0.73
C TRP A 242 -18.89 -14.26 0.02
#